data_AF-A0A2Z3H2S4-F1
#
_entry.id   AF-A0A2Z3H2S4-F1
#
_cell.length_a   1.000
_cell.length_b   1.000
_cell.length_c   1.000
_cell.angle_alpha   90.00
_cell.angle_beta   90.00
_cell.angle_gamma   90.00
#
_symmetry.space_group_name_H-M   'P 1'
#
loop_
_entity.id
_entity.type
_entity.pdbx_description
1 polymer ?
#
loop_
_entity_poly.entity_id
_entity_poly.type
_entity_poly.pdbx_seq_one_letter_code
_entity_poly.pdbx_strand_id
1 'polypeptide(L)' 'MDIDDITTEQARKLYDAYHPVLGHLSRVRQRLDQLGFPLDDAFLKAVSRAQDAMRDLTVELNYMACPAGTGCRRRQ' A
#
# COMPACT_ATOMS: atom_id res chain seq x y z
N MET A 1 -2.15 21.43 -7.14
CA MET A 1 -2.27 20.05 -7.62
C MET A 1 -2.86 19.27 -6.47
N ASP A 2 -4.07 18.77 -6.66
CA ASP A 2 -4.83 18.02 -5.66
C ASP A 2 -4.92 16.54 -6.08
N ILE A 3 -5.33 15.65 -5.17
CA ILE A 3 -5.50 14.23 -5.44
C ILE A 3 -6.50 13.96 -6.58
N ASP A 4 -7.45 14.87 -6.79
CA ASP A 4 -8.43 14.81 -7.87
C ASP A 4 -7.84 15.06 -9.27
N ASP A 5 -6.63 15.63 -9.36
CA ASP A 5 -5.90 15.81 -10.61
C ASP A 5 -5.27 14.49 -11.12
N ILE A 6 -5.22 13.44 -10.29
CA ILE A 6 -4.70 12.13 -10.67
C ILE A 6 -5.76 11.37 -11.46
N THR A 7 -5.43 11.02 -12.70
CA THR A 7 -6.32 10.21 -13.55
C THR A 7 -6.36 8.76 -13.06
N THR A 8 -7.45 8.05 -13.36
CA THR A 8 -7.58 6.60 -13.07
C THR A 8 -6.41 5.80 -13.64
N GLU A 9 -5.90 6.16 -14.83
CA GLU A 9 -4.75 5.50 -15.45
C GLU A 9 -3.45 5.78 -14.68
N GLN A 10 -3.23 7.02 -14.24
CA GLN A 10 -2.07 7.37 -13.41
C GLN A 10 -2.12 6.66 -12.06
N ALA A 11 -3.27 6.63 -11.41
CA ALA A 11 -3.48 5.89 -10.16
C ALA A 11 -3.22 4.40 -10.35
N ARG A 12 -3.67 3.80 -11.46
CA ARG A 12 -3.39 2.40 -11.81
C ARG A 12 -1.89 2.15 -11.96
N LYS A 13 -1.17 3.01 -12.69
CA LYS A 13 0.29 2.89 -12.87
C LYS A 13 1.03 2.92 -11.53
N LEU A 14 0.64 3.83 -10.63
CA LEU A 14 1.21 3.91 -9.29
C LEU A 14 0.87 2.67 -8.46
N TYR A 15 -0.39 2.20 -8.50
CA TYR A 15 -0.80 0.97 -7.84
C TYR A 15 0.05 -0.23 -8.29
N ASP A 16 0.19 -0.41 -9.60
CA ASP A 16 0.93 -1.53 -10.19
C ASP A 16 2.42 -1.49 -9.82
N ALA A 17 3.00 -0.30 -9.62
CA ALA A 17 4.37 -0.12 -9.18
C ALA A 17 4.56 -0.40 -7.67
N TYR A 18 3.60 0.01 -6.83
CA TYR A 18 3.74 -0.05 -5.37
C TYR A 18 3.20 -1.33 -4.72
N HIS A 19 2.20 -1.97 -5.32
CA HIS A 19 1.66 -3.22 -4.81
C HIS A 19 2.72 -4.34 -4.69
N PRO A 20 3.67 -4.52 -5.64
CA PRO A 20 4.78 -5.47 -5.47
C PRO A 20 5.69 -5.16 -4.29
N VAL A 21 5.92 -3.88 -3.99
CA VAL A 21 6.75 -3.42 -2.86
C VAL A 21 6.05 -3.76 -1.54
N LEU A 22 4.74 -3.52 -1.43
CA LEU A 22 3.93 -3.96 -0.29
C LEU A 22 4.02 -5.49 -0.10
N GLY A 23 3.94 -6.24 -1.19
CA GLY A 23 4.13 -7.70 -1.17
C GLY A 23 5.52 -8.11 -0.67
N HIS A 24 6.57 -7.38 -1.05
CA HIS A 24 7.92 -7.61 -0.55
C HIS A 24 8.03 -7.34 0.95
N LEU A 25 7.52 -6.20 1.44
CA LEU A 25 7.54 -5.86 2.87
C LEU A 25 6.78 -6.88 3.72
N SER A 26 5.67 -7.39 3.20
CA SER A 26 4.88 -8.44 3.86
C SER A 26 5.69 -9.75 4.02
N ARG A 27 6.44 -10.15 2.99
CA ARG A 27 7.35 -11.30 3.06
C ARG A 27 8.52 -11.08 4.01
N VAL A 28 9.08 -9.87 4.04
CA VAL A 28 10.17 -9.53 4.97
C VAL A 28 9.67 -9.65 6.41
N ARG A 29 8.55 -9.01 6.74
CA ARG A 29 7.94 -9.10 8.07
C ARG A 29 7.67 -10.55 8.47
N GLN A 30 7.04 -11.34 7.59
CA GLN A 30 6.75 -12.75 7.87
C GLN A 30 8.03 -13.56 8.17
N ARG A 31 9.14 -13.28 7.48
CA ARG A 31 10.43 -13.94 7.75
C ARG A 31 10.99 -13.53 9.10
N LEU A 32 10.91 -12.25 9.48
CA LEU A 32 11.35 -11.78 10.79
C LEU A 32 10.55 -12.43 11.91
N ASP A 33 9.23 -12.56 11.73
CA ASP A 33 8.33 -13.25 12.66
C ASP A 33 8.73 -14.74 12.79
N GLN A 34 8.99 -15.42 11.67
CA GLN A 34 9.44 -16.82 11.66
C GLN A 34 10.81 -17.05 12.31
N LEU A 35 11.70 -16.06 12.22
CA LEU A 35 13.02 -16.08 12.86
C LEU A 35 12.96 -15.71 14.35
N GLY A 36 11.79 -15.34 14.87
CA GLY A 36 11.62 -14.97 16.28
C GLY A 36 12.24 -13.62 16.63
N PHE A 37 12.24 -12.66 15.70
CA PHE A 37 12.71 -11.31 16.01
C PHE A 37 11.93 -10.72 17.19
N PRO A 38 12.59 -10.05 18.15
CA PRO A 38 11.91 -9.40 19.26
C PRO A 38 10.89 -8.36 18.76
N LEU A 39 9.72 -8.30 19.39
CA LEU A 39 8.68 -7.32 19.02
C LEU A 39 9.13 -5.86 19.21
N ASP A 40 10.10 -5.64 20.09
CA ASP A 40 10.68 -4.33 20.35
C ASP A 40 11.84 -3.96 19.41
N ASP A 41 12.28 -4.89 18.56
CA ASP A 41 13.35 -4.70 17.59
C ASP A 41 13.07 -3.50 16.65
N ALA A 42 14.08 -2.64 16.50
CA ALA A 42 13.94 -1.40 15.75
C ALA A 42 13.72 -1.64 14.24
N PHE A 43 14.31 -2.71 13.69
CA PHE A 43 14.16 -3.05 12.29
C PHE A 43 12.78 -3.64 12.01
N LEU A 44 12.29 -4.57 12.84
CA LEU A 44 10.92 -5.09 12.73
C LEU A 44 9.86 -3.99 12.83
N LYS A 45 10.05 -3.02 13.74
CA LYS A 45 9.20 -1.83 13.84
C LYS A 45 9.27 -0.94 12.59
N ALA A 46 10.45 -0.77 12.00
CA ALA A 46 10.60 0.01 10.77
C ALA A 46 9.90 -0.67 9.58
N VAL A 47 10.09 -1.98 9.42
CA VAL A 47 9.43 -2.79 8.38
C VAL A 47 7.91 -2.74 8.55
N SER A 48 7.41 -2.88 9.78
CA SER A 48 5.97 -2.83 10.05
C SER A 48 5.36 -1.48 9.70
N ARG A 49 6.00 -0.37 10.11
CA ARG A 49 5.54 0.99 9.75
C ARG A 49 5.55 1.22 8.24
N ALA A 50 6.59 0.77 7.54
CA ALA A 50 6.66 0.88 6.09
C ALA A 50 5.56 0.05 5.41
N GLN A 51 5.31 -1.18 5.89
CA GLN A 51 4.24 -2.04 5.37
C GLN A 51 2.87 -1.40 5.56
N ASP A 52 2.58 -0.84 6.74
CA ASP A 52 1.30 -0.20 7.03
C ASP A 52 1.08 1.03 6.15
N ALA A 53 2.07 1.93 6.05
CA ALA A 53 1.98 3.10 5.18
C ALA A 53 1.81 2.74 3.70
N MET A 54 2.53 1.72 3.22
CA MET A 54 2.41 1.24 1.85
C MET A 54 1.05 0.58 1.60
N ARG A 55 0.48 -0.13 2.58
CA ARG A 55 -0.86 -0.71 2.50
C ARG A 55 -1.91 0.37 2.33
N ASP A 56 -1.86 1.39 3.17
CA ASP A 56 -2.82 2.50 3.14
C ASP A 56 -2.75 3.24 1.79
N LEU A 57 -1.54 3.56 1.31
CA LEU A 57 -1.34 4.16 -0.01
C LEU A 57 -1.88 3.29 -1.14
N THR A 58 -1.60 1.99 -1.11
CA THR A 58 -2.03 1.05 -2.16
C THR A 58 -3.54 0.90 -2.20
N VAL A 59 -4.22 0.98 -1.04
CA VAL A 59 -5.69 0.98 -0.94
C VAL A 59 -6.28 2.24 -1.59
N GLU A 60 -5.75 3.42 -1.29
CA GLU A 60 -6.20 4.68 -1.91
C GLU A 60 -5.98 4.68 -3.43
N LEU A 61 -4.82 4.21 -3.89
CA LEU A 61 -4.53 4.06 -5.31
C LEU A 61 -5.47 3.07 -6.00
N ASN A 62 -5.80 1.96 -5.34
CA ASN A 62 -6.77 1.00 -5.87
C ASN A 62 -8.16 1.63 -6.02
N TYR A 63 -8.60 2.43 -5.05
CA TYR A 63 -9.88 3.14 -5.14
C TYR A 63 -9.87 4.18 -6.27
N MET A 64 -8.78 4.95 -6.43
CA MET A 64 -8.63 5.92 -7.51
C MET A 64 -8.53 5.26 -8.91
N ALA A 65 -7.93 4.07 -8.98
CA ALA A 65 -7.80 3.28 -10.21
C ALA A 65 -9.09 2.54 -10.60
N CYS A 66 -10.13 2.57 -9.76
CA CYS A 66 -11.40 1.92 -10.06
C CYS A 66 -12.27 2.83 -10.95
N PRO A 67 -12.85 2.31 -12.06
CA PRO A 67 -13.79 3.06 -12.87
C PRO A 67 -15.02 3.49 -12.07
N ALA A 68 -15.58 4.67 -12.36
CA ALA A 68 -16.82 5.13 -11.72
C ALA A 68 -17.99 4.16 -11.98
N GLY A 69 -18.80 3.88 -10.95
CA GLY A 69 -20.04 3.09 -11.07
C GLY A 69 -19.99 1.65 -10.57
N THR A 70 -18.84 1.14 -10.10
CA THR A 70 -18.68 -0.24 -9.61
C THR A 70 -18.66 -0.38 -8.07
N GLY A 71 -19.15 0.61 -7.33
CA GLY A 71 -19.24 0.55 -5.86
C GLY A 71 -17.98 1.02 -5.11
N CYS A 72 -17.03 1.66 -5.80
CA CYS A 72 -15.93 2.40 -5.17
C CYS A 72 -16.29 3.89 -5.04
N ARG A 73 -15.83 4.54 -3.96
CA ARG A 73 -16.16 5.90 -3.46
C ARG A 73 -16.79 6.85 -4.50
N ARG A 74 -18.01 7.37 -4.23
CA ARG A 74 -18.57 8.50 -4.98
C ARG A 74 -17.60 9.68 -4.84
N ARG A 75 -16.99 10.12 -5.95
CA ARG A 75 -16.47 11.49 -6.06
C ARG A 75 -17.68 12.41 -5.81
N GLN A 76 -17.62 13.23 -4.75
CA GLN A 76 -18.57 14.32 -4.53
C GLN A 76 -18.03 15.58 -5.19
#